data_AF-A0A383CHQ9-F1
#
_entry.id   AF-A0A383CHQ9-F1
#
_cell.length_a   1.000
_cell.length_b   1.000
_cell.length_c   1.000
_cell.angle_alpha   90.00
_cell.angle_beta   90.00
_cell.angle_gamma   90.00
#
_symmetry.space_group_name_H-M   'P 1'
#
loop_
_entity.id
_entity.type
_entity.pdbx_description
1 polymer ?
#
loop_
_entity_poly.entity_id
_entity_poly.type
_entity_poly.pdbx_seq_one_letter_code
_entity_poly.pdbx_strand_id
1 'polypeptide(L)'
;LIKKHSNLEKELSSGNVDKKLFAEKSKEYSDLNEIIKEAKDYILFEKNKNDLEKIINDSSSDKEIKEIAHIELQEIIKKHKNNEKKIKLFLLP
;
A
#
# COMPACT_ATOMS: atom_id res chain seq x y z
N LEU A 1 -3.53 -8.46 -5.44
CA LEU A 1 -3.67 -7.03 -5.79
C LEU A 1 -2.40 -6.48 -6.44
N ILE A 2 -1.32 -6.22 -5.70
CA ILE A 2 -0.11 -5.52 -6.22
C ILE A 2 0.55 -6.23 -7.41
N LYS A 3 0.81 -7.54 -7.31
CA LYS A 3 1.40 -8.30 -8.42
C LYS A 3 0.52 -8.25 -9.67
N LYS A 4 -0.79 -8.33 -9.49
CA LYS A 4 -1.76 -8.30 -10.59
C LYS A 4 -1.80 -6.93 -11.27
N HIS A 5 -1.83 -5.86 -10.48
CA HIS A 5 -1.72 -4.48 -10.96
C HIS A 5 -0.44 -4.27 -11.79
N SER A 6 0.73 -4.67 -11.27
CA SER A 6 2.01 -4.52 -11.99
C SER A 6 2.09 -5.37 -13.26
N ASN A 7 1.50 -6.58 -13.26
CA ASN A 7 1.47 -7.40 -14.47
C ASN A 7 0.58 -6.76 -15.54
N LEU A 8 -0.60 -6.28 -15.18
CA LEU A 8 -1.50 -5.58 -16.10
C LEU A 8 -0.89 -4.31 -16.65
N GLU A 9 -0.20 -3.52 -15.80
CA GLU A 9 0.55 -2.33 -16.22
C GLU A 9 1.56 -2.68 -17.32
N LYS A 10 2.38 -3.71 -17.10
CA LYS A 10 3.39 -4.17 -18.06
C LYS A 10 2.78 -4.70 -19.35
N GLU A 11 1.71 -5.48 -19.24
CA GLU A 11 1.00 -6.02 -20.40
C GLU A 11 0.41 -4.89 -21.24
N LEU A 12 -0.34 -3.96 -20.63
CA LEU A 12 -0.95 -2.82 -21.31
C LEU A 12 0.11 -1.88 -21.91
N SER A 13 1.24 -1.68 -21.24
CA SER A 13 2.33 -0.83 -21.75
C SER A 13 3.17 -1.49 -22.85
N SER A 14 3.09 -2.81 -23.02
CA SER A 14 3.89 -3.55 -24.02
C SER A 14 3.43 -3.34 -25.46
N GLY A 15 2.22 -2.82 -25.68
CA GLY A 15 1.61 -2.65 -27.01
C GLY A 15 1.19 -3.95 -27.71
N ASN A 16 1.48 -5.13 -27.12
CA ASN A 16 1.22 -6.45 -27.70
C ASN A 16 -0.05 -7.13 -27.15
N VAL A 17 -0.98 -6.36 -26.59
CA VAL A 17 -2.24 -6.89 -26.04
C VAL A 17 -3.26 -7.11 -27.16
N ASP A 18 -3.91 -8.27 -27.17
CA ASP A 18 -5.04 -8.57 -28.07
C ASP A 18 -6.13 -7.50 -27.88
N LYS A 19 -6.55 -6.87 -28.98
CA LYS A 19 -7.62 -5.85 -29.00
C LYS A 19 -8.91 -6.31 -28.33
N LYS A 20 -9.22 -7.62 -28.39
CA LYS A 20 -10.40 -8.20 -27.73
C LYS A 20 -10.29 -8.19 -26.20
N LEU A 21 -9.06 -8.33 -25.68
CA LEU A 21 -8.77 -8.36 -24.25
C LEU A 21 -8.36 -7.00 -23.68
N PHE A 22 -8.04 -6.03 -24.54
CA PHE A 22 -7.58 -4.71 -24.12
C PHE A 22 -8.60 -4.01 -23.22
N ALA A 23 -9.87 -3.94 -23.64
CA ALA A 23 -10.92 -3.28 -22.87
C ALA A 23 -11.13 -3.92 -21.48
N GLU A 24 -11.13 -5.25 -21.41
CA GLU A 24 -11.28 -6.00 -20.16
C GLU A 24 -10.08 -5.77 -19.22
N LYS A 25 -8.86 -5.91 -19.73
CA LYS A 25 -7.62 -5.69 -18.97
C LYS A 25 -7.48 -4.25 -18.49
N SER A 26 -7.86 -3.27 -19.31
CA SER A 26 -7.86 -1.86 -18.93
C SER A 26 -8.87 -1.57 -17.82
N LYS A 27 -10.06 -2.17 -17.88
CA LYS A 27 -11.05 -2.05 -16.81
C LYS A 27 -10.51 -2.66 -15.51
N GLU A 28 -9.99 -3.88 -15.57
CA GLU A 28 -9.42 -4.55 -14.41
C GLU A 28 -8.23 -3.78 -13.79
N TYR A 29 -7.37 -3.21 -14.62
CA TYR A 29 -6.29 -2.34 -14.18
C TYR A 29 -6.81 -1.08 -13.49
N SER A 30 -7.86 -0.46 -14.04
CA SER A 30 -8.52 0.70 -13.45
C SER A 30 -9.12 0.38 -12.10
N ASP A 31 -9.83 -0.74 -11.96
CA ASP A 31 -10.42 -1.18 -10.70
C ASP A 31 -9.31 -1.40 -9.64
N LEU A 32 -8.18 -2.01 -10.04
CA LEU A 32 -7.04 -2.19 -9.14
C LEU A 32 -6.35 -0.88 -8.75
N ASN A 33 -6.38 0.17 -9.58
CA ASN A 33 -5.82 1.48 -9.23
C ASN A 33 -6.53 2.11 -8.03
N GLU A 34 -7.79 1.78 -7.78
CA GLU A 34 -8.56 2.33 -6.66
C GLU A 34 -8.07 1.83 -5.29
N ILE A 35 -7.39 0.67 -5.25
CA ILE A 35 -6.96 0.03 -3.99
C ILE A 35 -5.44 -0.18 -3.89
N ILE A 36 -4.69 0.07 -4.98
CA ILE A 36 -3.27 -0.29 -5.04
C ILE A 36 -2.42 0.44 -4.00
N LYS A 37 -2.74 1.71 -3.71
CA LYS A 37 -2.03 2.53 -2.74
C LYS A 37 -2.21 1.98 -1.32
N GLU A 38 -3.44 1.70 -0.94
CA GLU A 38 -3.80 1.08 0.33
C GLU A 38 -3.13 -0.28 0.50
N ALA A 39 -3.10 -1.11 -0.55
CA ALA A 39 -2.44 -2.41 -0.53
C ALA A 39 -0.92 -2.30 -0.32
N LYS A 40 -0.25 -1.36 -1.00
CA LYS A 40 1.19 -1.11 -0.83
C LYS A 40 1.49 -0.61 0.58
N ASP A 41 0.74 0.38 1.05
CA ASP A 41 0.86 0.94 2.40
C ASP A 41 0.62 -0.13 3.48
N TYR A 42 -0.33 -1.03 3.26
CA TYR A 42 -0.65 -2.12 4.19
C TYR A 42 0.51 -3.11 4.36
N ILE A 43 1.19 -3.48 3.27
CA ILE A 43 2.34 -4.40 3.31
C ILE A 43 3.57 -3.74 3.94
N LEU A 44 3.76 -2.43 3.72
CA LEU A 44 4.88 -1.68 4.31
C LEU A 44 4.70 -1.39 5.81
N PHE A 45 3.51 -1.61 6.37
CA PHE A 45 3.19 -1.25 7.75
C PHE A 45 4.17 -1.83 8.77
N GLU A 46 4.40 -3.14 8.77
CA GLU A 46 5.28 -3.77 9.77
C GLU A 46 6.71 -3.27 9.67
N LYS A 47 7.21 -3.03 8.44
CA LYS A 47 8.53 -2.44 8.24
C LYS A 47 8.59 -1.03 8.85
N ASN A 48 7.66 -0.16 8.47
CA ASN A 48 7.64 1.23 8.93
C ASN A 48 7.44 1.33 10.45
N LYS A 49 6.59 0.47 11.01
CA LYS A 49 6.39 0.32 12.46
C LYS A 49 7.69 -0.04 13.16
N ASN A 50 8.38 -1.09 12.70
CA ASN A 50 9.64 -1.53 13.29
C ASN A 50 10.73 -0.45 13.19
N ASP A 51 10.77 0.29 12.08
CA ASP A 51 11.73 1.37 11.90
C ASP A 51 11.46 2.55 12.85
N LEU A 52 10.19 2.92 13.08
CA LEU A 52 9.80 3.92 14.08
C LEU A 52 10.06 3.45 15.52
N GLU A 53 9.78 2.19 15.84
CA GLU A 53 10.06 1.62 17.15
C GLU A 53 11.55 1.62 17.48
N LYS A 54 12.43 1.45 16.49
CA LYS A 54 13.89 1.59 16.71
C LYS A 54 14.27 3.02 17.10
N ILE A 55 13.70 4.03 16.44
CA ILE A 55 13.96 5.45 16.77
C ILE A 55 13.47 5.77 18.19
N ILE A 56 12.28 5.28 18.53
CA ILE A 56 11.66 5.47 19.85
C ILE A 56 12.55 4.88 20.96
N ASN A 57 13.07 3.67 20.74
CA ASN A 57 13.85 2.92 21.73
C ASN A 57 15.33 3.29 21.74
N ASP A 58 15.81 4.06 20.76
CA ASP A 58 17.21 4.48 20.69
C ASP A 58 17.53 5.50 21.79
N SER A 59 18.44 5.15 22.70
CA SER A 59 18.87 6.03 23.80
C SER A 59 19.62 7.28 23.34
N SER A 60 20.17 7.29 22.11
CA SER A 60 20.90 8.43 21.55
C SER A 60 20.01 9.46 20.86
N SER A 61 18.78 9.08 20.52
CA SER A 61 17.79 9.98 19.91
C SER A 61 17.27 11.00 20.93
N ASP A 62 17.13 12.25 20.50
CA ASP A 62 16.60 13.31 21.35
C ASP A 62 15.09 13.13 21.63
N LYS A 63 14.58 13.90 22.60
CA LYS A 63 13.18 13.78 23.02
C LYS A 63 12.20 14.19 21.93
N GLU A 64 12.53 15.21 21.14
CA GLU A 64 11.64 15.76 20.10
C GLU A 64 11.48 14.77 18.94
N ILE A 65 12.57 14.16 18.49
CA ILE A 65 12.59 13.09 17.48
C ILE A 65 11.74 11.91 17.95
N LYS A 66 11.87 11.50 19.22
CA LYS A 66 11.05 10.41 19.77
C LYS A 66 9.57 10.75 19.82
N GLU A 67 9.23 11.99 20.12
CA GLU A 67 7.84 12.46 20.15
C GLU A 67 7.22 12.47 18.74
N ILE A 68 7.98 12.93 17.74
CA ILE A 68 7.59 12.85 16.32
C ILE A 68 7.38 11.39 15.90
N ALA A 69 8.32 10.51 16.24
CA ALA A 69 8.20 9.09 15.91
C ALA A 69 6.99 8.41 16.58
N HIS A 70 6.63 8.81 17.81
CA HIS A 70 5.40 8.34 18.45
C HIS A 70 4.14 8.79 17.70
N ILE A 71 4.09 10.07 17.30
CA ILE A 71 2.95 10.61 16.54
C ILE A 71 2.79 9.84 15.23
N GLU A 72 3.88 9.69 14.47
CA GLU A 72 3.86 8.97 13.19
C GLU A 72 3.45 7.50 13.39
N LEU A 73 3.94 6.83 14.45
CA LEU A 73 3.55 5.46 14.78
C LEU A 73 2.03 5.33 14.98
N GLN A 74 1.41 6.26 15.71
CA GLN A 74 -0.05 6.25 15.90
C GLN A 74 -0.79 6.47 14.58
N GLU A 75 -0.30 7.36 13.72
CA GLU A 75 -0.90 7.62 12.42
C GLU A 75 -0.85 6.40 11.50
N ILE A 76 0.30 5.71 11.42
CA ILE A 76 0.44 4.53 10.56
C ILE A 76 -0.39 3.35 11.09
N ILE A 77 -0.57 3.20 12.41
CA ILE A 77 -1.45 2.18 13.00
C ILE A 77 -2.91 2.46 12.62
N LYS A 78 -3.36 3.72 12.72
CA LYS A 78 -4.72 4.11 12.31
C LYS A 78 -4.92 3.89 10.81
N LYS A 79 -3.94 4.27 9.99
CA LYS A 79 -3.95 4.09 8.54
C LYS A 79 -3.99 2.60 8.17
N HIS A 80 -3.22 1.75 8.83
CA HIS A 80 -3.19 0.30 8.60
C HIS A 80 -4.58 -0.32 8.81
N LYS A 81 -5.25 -0.01 9.93
CA LYS A 81 -6.63 -0.47 10.20
C LYS A 81 -7.63 -0.01 9.14
N ASN A 82 -7.51 1.22 8.66
CA ASN A 82 -8.39 1.74 7.61
C ASN A 82 -8.11 1.07 6.26
N ASN A 83 -6.84 0.87 5.90
CA ASN A 83 -6.44 0.17 4.70
C ASN A 83 -6.92 -1.28 4.73
N GLU A 84 -6.81 -1.97 5.86
CA GLU A 84 -7.33 -3.33 6.04
C GLU A 84 -8.81 -3.43 5.69
N LYS A 85 -9.63 -2.50 6.22
CA LYS A 85 -11.07 -2.45 5.94
C LYS A 85 -11.37 -2.21 4.47
N LYS A 86 -10.69 -1.25 3.85
CA LYS A 86 -10.84 -0.94 2.42
C LYS A 86 -10.46 -2.14 1.54
N ILE A 87 -9.35 -2.81 1.85
CA ILE A 87 -8.89 -3.99 1.11
C ILE A 87 -9.90 -5.12 1.27
N LYS A 88 -10.39 -5.39 2.48
CA LYS A 88 -11.43 -6.41 2.71
C LYS A 88 -12.71 -6.12 1.92
N LEU A 89 -13.16 -4.87 1.92
CA LEU A 89 -14.33 -4.44 1.15
C LEU A 89 -14.12 -4.63 -0.36
N PHE A 90 -12.95 -4.28 -0.88
CA PHE A 90 -12.60 -4.45 -2.30
C PHE A 90 -12.55 -5.93 -2.74
N LEU A 91 -12.28 -6.85 -1.81
CA LEU A 91 -12.21 -8.29 -2.09
C LEU A 91 -13.56 -9.00 -1.95
N LEU A 92 -14.64 -8.28 -1.64
CA LEU A 92 -15.97 -8.86 -1.63
C LEU A 92 -16.44 -9.18 -3.07
N PRO A 93 -17.20 -10.27 -3.24
CA PRO A 93 -17.71 -10.71 -4.54
C PRO A 93 -18.77 -9.77 -5.14
#